data_AF-A0A2G9TQ49-F1
#
_entry.id   AF-A0A2G9TQ49-F1
#
_cell.length_a   1.000
_cell.length_b   1.000
_cell.length_c   1.000
_cell.angle_alpha   90.00
_cell.angle_beta   90.00
_cell.angle_gamma   90.00
#
_symmetry.space_group_name_H-M   'P 1'
#
loop_
_entity.id
_entity.type
_entity.pdbx_description
1 polymer ?
#
loop_
_entity_poly.entity_id
_entity_poly.type
_entity_poly.pdbx_seq_one_letter_code
_entity_poly.pdbx_strand_id
1 'polypeptide(L)'
;ALVTVKWGWNVEDYAIRYAVEKNEHIFTIDGTNKINNIMKLVKFHQSTETPVYGQVVLRKAIPKQQWELTNDKITKIKVIGSGAFGEVWLGNMQESPKDPPVNVAIKVREELSLFFPTHQFAVAAVEHRWPYDCPTKVNEKTKTMIDEMYREARLMRQYQHK
;
A
#
# COMPACT_ATOMS: atom_id res chain seq x y z
N ALA A 1 9.42 -2.43 -0.31
CA ALA A 1 8.34 -3.06 -1.11
C ALA A 1 8.21 -4.53 -0.73
N LEU A 2 7.09 -5.17 -1.02
CA LEU A 2 6.82 -6.58 -0.65
C LEU A 2 6.30 -7.33 -1.89
N VAL A 3 6.61 -8.63 -1.97
CA VAL A 3 5.98 -9.58 -2.90
C VAL A 3 5.15 -10.56 -2.08
N THR A 4 3.83 -10.51 -2.24
CA THR A 4 2.91 -11.45 -1.61
C THR A 4 2.69 -12.65 -2.52
N VAL A 5 2.95 -13.86 -2.02
CA VAL A 5 2.79 -15.11 -2.76
C VAL A 5 1.80 -16.01 -2.05
N LYS A 6 0.91 -16.64 -2.83
CA LYS A 6 0.08 -17.73 -2.33
C LYS A 6 0.78 -19.06 -2.61
N TRP A 7 1.04 -19.82 -1.56
CA TRP A 7 1.67 -21.13 -1.64
C TRP A 7 0.82 -22.15 -0.85
N GLY A 8 0.17 -23.06 -1.58
CA GLY A 8 -0.87 -23.92 -1.01
C GLY A 8 -2.02 -23.11 -0.42
N TRP A 9 -2.26 -23.28 0.88
CA TRP A 9 -3.27 -22.54 1.65
C TRP A 9 -2.71 -21.27 2.33
N ASN A 10 -1.41 -21.06 2.27
CA ASN A 10 -0.74 -19.95 2.94
C ASN A 10 -0.58 -18.76 1.99
N VAL A 11 -0.64 -17.57 2.56
CA VAL A 11 -0.30 -16.32 1.90
C VAL A 11 0.86 -15.72 2.67
N GLU A 12 2.00 -15.58 2.02
CA GLU A 12 3.25 -15.15 2.63
C GLU A 12 3.76 -13.87 1.95
N ASP A 13 4.27 -12.95 2.75
CA ASP A 13 4.85 -11.69 2.30
C ASP A 13 6.38 -11.78 2.34
N TYR A 14 7.02 -11.60 1.19
CA TYR A 14 8.49 -11.56 1.07
C TYR A 14 8.98 -10.13 0.82
N ALA A 15 9.90 -9.67 1.65
CA ALA A 15 10.42 -8.31 1.54
C ALA A 15 11.38 -8.15 0.36
N ILE A 16 11.11 -7.15 -0.48
CA ILE A 16 12.07 -6.68 -1.48
C ILE A 16 13.07 -5.78 -0.75
N ARG A 17 14.29 -6.28 -0.60
CA ARG A 17 15.42 -5.55 -0.03
C ARG A 17 16.00 -4.65 -1.10
N TYR A 18 16.57 -3.52 -0.69
CA TYR A 18 17.29 -2.64 -1.59
C TYR A 18 18.59 -2.14 -0.97
N ALA A 19 19.55 -1.81 -1.81
CA ALA A 19 20.80 -1.15 -1.47
C ALA A 19 21.09 -0.06 -2.52
N VAL A 20 21.94 0.90 -2.16
CA VAL A 20 22.46 1.89 -3.11
C VAL A 20 23.94 1.62 -3.28
N GLU A 21 24.36 1.23 -4.48
CA GLU A 21 25.77 0.98 -4.80
C GLU A 21 26.13 1.89 -5.98
N LYS A 22 27.22 2.66 -5.88
CA LYS A 22 27.68 3.59 -6.93
C LYS A 22 26.58 4.53 -7.47
N ASN A 23 25.69 4.99 -6.58
CA ASN A 23 24.54 5.84 -6.90
C ASN A 23 23.42 5.17 -7.73
N GLU A 24 23.42 3.83 -7.82
CA GLU A 24 22.35 3.05 -8.43
C GLU A 24 21.55 2.29 -7.35
N HIS A 25 20.23 2.26 -7.51
CA HIS A 25 19.36 1.42 -6.67
C HIS A 25 19.42 -0.02 -7.13
N ILE A 26 19.77 -0.92 -6.23
CA ILE A 26 19.82 -2.36 -6.46
C ILE A 26 18.78 -3.02 -5.57
N PHE A 27 18.00 -3.93 -6.14
CA PHE A 27 16.93 -4.66 -5.47
C PHE A 27 17.19 -6.16 -5.46
N THR A 28 16.76 -6.85 -4.41
CA THR A 28 16.81 -8.31 -4.29
C THR A 28 15.68 -8.83 -3.41
N ILE A 29 15.18 -10.04 -3.69
CA ILE A 29 14.16 -10.73 -2.87
C ILE A 29 14.76 -11.95 -2.18
N ASP A 30 15.63 -12.67 -2.87
CA ASP A 30 16.29 -13.89 -2.42
C ASP A 30 17.65 -13.64 -1.72
N GLY A 31 18.13 -12.40 -1.74
CA GLY A 31 19.43 -12.00 -1.19
C GLY A 31 20.63 -12.29 -2.09
N THR A 32 20.42 -12.92 -3.25
CA THR A 32 21.49 -13.35 -4.17
C THR A 32 21.40 -12.62 -5.50
N ASN A 33 20.22 -12.61 -6.12
CA ASN A 33 20.01 -11.97 -7.41
C ASN A 33 19.73 -10.47 -7.21
N LYS A 34 20.64 -9.65 -7.73
CA LYS A 34 20.65 -8.18 -7.60
C LYS A 34 20.28 -7.54 -8.94
N ILE A 35 19.18 -6.78 -8.98
CA ILE A 35 18.65 -6.15 -10.21
C ILE A 35 18.23 -4.70 -9.92
N ASN A 36 18.50 -3.78 -10.84
CA ASN A 36 18.28 -2.34 -10.64
C ASN A 36 16.83 -1.84 -10.82
N ASN A 37 15.89 -2.74 -11.07
CA ASN A 37 14.49 -2.42 -11.27
C ASN A 37 13.61 -3.54 -10.71
N ILE A 38 12.67 -3.19 -9.83
CA ILE A 38 11.79 -4.15 -9.15
C ILE A 38 10.99 -4.99 -10.15
N MET A 39 10.47 -4.40 -11.23
CA MET A 39 9.70 -5.13 -12.23
C MET A 39 10.57 -6.14 -12.99
N LYS A 40 11.82 -5.78 -13.30
CA LYS A 40 12.78 -6.72 -13.91
C LYS A 40 13.13 -7.86 -12.95
N LEU A 41 13.31 -7.55 -11.67
CA LEU A 41 13.58 -8.55 -10.62
C LEU A 41 12.44 -9.58 -10.51
N VAL A 42 11.20 -9.12 -10.41
CA VAL A 42 10.02 -10.01 -10.32
C VAL A 42 9.89 -10.86 -11.59
N LYS A 43 10.07 -10.26 -12.77
CA LYS A 43 10.03 -10.98 -14.05
C LYS A 43 11.12 -12.03 -14.16
N PHE A 44 12.34 -11.73 -13.71
CA PHE A 44 13.45 -12.67 -13.67
C PHE A 44 13.05 -13.94 -12.90
N HIS A 45 12.69 -13.80 -11.62
CA HIS A 45 12.27 -14.92 -10.76
C HIS A 45 11.08 -15.71 -11.33
N GLN A 46 10.16 -15.04 -12.02
CA GLN A 46 9.03 -15.70 -12.68
C GLN A 46 9.44 -16.50 -13.92
N SER A 47 10.34 -15.95 -14.74
CA SER A 47 10.75 -16.56 -16.02
C SER A 47 11.77 -17.69 -15.86
N THR A 48 12.70 -17.56 -14.91
CA THR A 48 13.75 -18.55 -14.66
C THR A 48 13.34 -19.60 -13.62
N GLU A 49 12.15 -19.44 -13.05
CA GLU A 49 11.67 -20.25 -11.91
C GLU A 49 12.62 -20.23 -10.72
N THR A 50 13.43 -19.16 -10.58
CA THR A 50 14.34 -19.00 -9.45
C THR A 50 13.53 -18.78 -8.16
N PRO A 51 13.70 -19.62 -7.13
CA PRO A 51 12.97 -19.47 -5.89
C PRO A 51 13.21 -18.11 -5.22
N VAL A 52 12.16 -17.53 -4.64
CA VAL A 52 12.25 -16.30 -3.84
C VAL A 52 12.67 -16.60 -2.41
N TYR A 53 12.28 -17.76 -1.89
CA TYR A 53 12.67 -18.29 -0.58
C TYR A 53 12.42 -19.80 -0.54
N GLY A 54 13.41 -20.58 -0.09
CA GLY A 54 13.30 -22.04 -0.04
C GLY A 54 12.92 -22.64 -1.41
N GLN A 55 11.73 -23.24 -1.49
CA GLN A 55 11.17 -23.83 -2.72
C GLN A 55 10.07 -22.99 -3.38
N VAL A 56 9.80 -21.78 -2.86
CA VAL A 56 8.70 -20.93 -3.34
C VAL A 56 9.12 -20.22 -4.62
N VAL A 57 8.42 -20.49 -5.72
CA VAL A 57 8.69 -19.93 -7.05
C VAL A 57 7.52 -19.06 -7.53
N LEU A 58 7.82 -17.99 -8.26
CA LEU A 58 6.80 -17.12 -8.84
C LEU A 58 6.25 -17.74 -10.13
N ARG A 59 4.93 -18.01 -10.16
CA ARG A 59 4.28 -18.66 -11.32
C ARG A 59 3.36 -17.71 -12.06
N LYS A 60 2.23 -17.35 -11.45
CA LYS A 60 1.18 -16.52 -12.06
C LYS A 60 1.09 -15.18 -11.34
N ALA A 61 1.37 -14.10 -12.07
CA ALA A 61 1.11 -12.76 -11.57
C ALA A 61 -0.40 -12.49 -11.51
N ILE A 62 -0.86 -11.84 -10.44
CA ILE A 62 -2.25 -11.41 -10.28
C ILE A 62 -2.35 -9.97 -10.82
N PRO A 63 -3.01 -9.75 -11.97
CA PRO A 63 -3.14 -8.41 -12.53
C PRO A 63 -4.07 -7.55 -11.67
N LYS A 64 -3.88 -6.23 -11.75
CA LYS A 64 -4.83 -5.26 -11.21
C LYS A 64 -6.20 -5.49 -11.83
N GLN A 65 -7.23 -5.41 -11.00
CA GLN A 65 -8.62 -5.58 -11.43
C GLN A 65 -9.22 -4.24 -11.88
N GLN A 66 -10.28 -4.28 -12.71
CA GLN A 66 -10.87 -3.06 -13.29
C GLN A 66 -11.42 -2.09 -12.24
N TRP A 67 -11.86 -2.61 -11.09
CA TRP A 67 -12.33 -1.79 -9.96
C TRP A 67 -11.20 -1.11 -9.17
N GLU A 68 -9.93 -1.38 -9.48
CA GLU A 68 -8.80 -0.70 -8.86
C GLU A 68 -8.49 0.61 -9.59
N LEU A 69 -9.02 1.71 -9.04
CA LEU A 69 -8.79 3.05 -9.57
C LEU A 69 -7.40 3.59 -9.18
N THR A 70 -6.83 4.41 -10.05
CA THR A 70 -5.63 5.20 -9.77
C THR A 70 -6.04 6.60 -9.29
N ASN A 71 -5.22 7.22 -8.42
CA ASN A 71 -5.59 8.48 -7.77
C ASN A 71 -5.82 9.63 -8.76
N ASP A 72 -5.15 9.62 -9.91
CA ASP A 72 -5.32 10.59 -11.00
C ASP A 72 -6.71 10.56 -11.64
N LYS A 73 -7.46 9.45 -11.50
CA LYS A 73 -8.82 9.33 -12.01
C LYS A 73 -9.87 9.96 -11.09
N ILE A 74 -9.51 10.44 -9.91
CA ILE A 74 -10.46 10.87 -8.88
C ILE A 74 -10.09 12.26 -8.36
N THR A 75 -11.06 13.17 -8.34
CA THR A 75 -10.92 14.51 -7.77
C THR A 75 -11.89 14.70 -6.62
N LYS A 76 -11.39 15.07 -5.44
CA LYS A 76 -12.22 15.42 -4.28
C LYS A 76 -12.68 16.88 -4.40
N ILE A 77 -13.96 17.15 -4.12
CA ILE A 77 -14.55 18.49 -4.26
C ILE A 77 -14.96 19.04 -2.89
N LYS A 78 -15.87 18.37 -2.18
CA LYS A 78 -16.38 18.84 -0.88
C LYS A 78 -16.74 17.68 0.04
N VAL A 79 -16.60 17.86 1.34
CA VAL A 79 -17.13 16.90 2.33
C VAL A 79 -18.66 16.92 2.25
N ILE A 80 -19.27 15.75 2.18
CA ILE A 80 -20.73 15.55 2.18
C ILE A 80 -21.25 14.78 3.39
N GLY A 81 -20.35 14.22 4.20
CA GLY A 81 -20.74 13.57 5.45
C GLY A 81 -19.57 12.95 6.18
N SER A 82 -19.85 12.38 7.35
CA SER A 82 -18.92 11.57 8.13
C SER A 82 -19.60 10.25 8.49
N GLY A 83 -18.85 9.15 8.48
CA GLY A 83 -19.36 7.85 8.91
C GLY A 83 -18.29 7.08 9.67
N ALA A 84 -18.60 5.86 10.12
CA ALA A 84 -17.74 5.09 11.02
C ALA A 84 -16.27 4.91 10.57
N PHE A 85 -15.99 4.96 9.26
CA PHE A 85 -14.65 4.79 8.66
C PHE A 85 -14.00 6.10 8.16
N GLY A 86 -14.51 7.26 8.57
CA GLY A 86 -13.98 8.58 8.20
C GLY A 86 -14.94 9.43 7.37
N GLU A 87 -14.41 10.48 6.77
CA GLU A 87 -15.17 11.44 5.97
C GLU A 87 -15.65 10.84 4.63
N VAL A 88 -16.78 11.33 4.16
CA VAL A 88 -17.32 11.06 2.83
C VAL A 88 -17.26 12.36 2.04
N TRP A 89 -16.58 12.33 0.90
CA TRP A 89 -16.39 13.47 0.01
C TRP A 89 -17.22 13.29 -1.26
N LEU A 90 -17.86 14.34 -1.74
CA LEU A 90 -18.27 14.44 -3.15
C LEU A 90 -17.01 14.65 -3.98
N GLY A 91 -16.93 13.94 -5.09
CA GLY A 91 -15.89 14.11 -6.08
C GLY A 91 -16.34 13.78 -7.49
N ASN A 92 -15.40 13.90 -8.42
CA ASN A 92 -15.57 13.49 -9.81
C ASN A 92 -14.64 12.31 -10.10
N MET A 93 -15.12 11.35 -10.87
CA MET A 93 -14.34 10.21 -11.36
C MET A 93 -14.28 10.23 -12.89
N GLN A 94 -13.07 10.10 -13.43
CA GLN A 94 -12.79 9.96 -14.85
C GLN A 94 -12.44 8.51 -15.17
N GLU A 95 -13.40 7.73 -15.67
CA GLU A 95 -13.19 6.30 -15.94
C GLU A 95 -12.22 6.07 -17.10
N SER A 96 -12.49 6.73 -18.24
CA SER A 96 -11.61 6.79 -19.42
C SER A 96 -11.45 8.24 -19.87
N PRO A 97 -10.34 8.64 -20.52
CA PRO A 97 -10.15 10.03 -20.99
C PRO A 97 -11.19 10.53 -22.00
N LYS A 98 -11.99 9.64 -22.57
CA LYS A 98 -13.02 9.96 -23.58
C LYS A 98 -14.40 10.21 -22.97
N ASP A 99 -14.64 9.70 -21.77
CA ASP A 99 -15.96 9.74 -21.13
C ASP A 99 -16.12 11.04 -20.32
N PRO A 100 -17.33 11.56 -20.12
CA PRO A 100 -17.51 12.69 -19.21
C PRO A 100 -17.24 12.27 -17.75
N PRO A 101 -16.71 13.17 -16.90
CA PRO A 101 -16.55 12.88 -15.47
C PRO A 101 -17.89 12.57 -14.80
N VAL A 102 -17.89 11.58 -13.91
CA VAL A 102 -19.07 11.16 -13.14
C VAL A 102 -18.97 11.64 -11.69
N ASN A 103 -20.03 12.24 -11.15
CA ASN A 103 -20.11 12.59 -9.74
C ASN A 103 -20.14 11.32 -8.88
N VAL A 104 -19.24 11.23 -7.89
CA VAL A 104 -19.08 10.07 -7.02
C VAL A 104 -18.98 10.47 -5.55
N ALA A 105 -19.36 9.55 -4.66
CA ALA A 105 -19.04 9.64 -3.25
C ALA A 105 -17.72 8.89 -2.97
N ILE A 106 -16.73 9.59 -2.40
CA ILE A 106 -15.41 9.08 -2.08
C ILE A 106 -15.34 8.92 -0.56
N LYS A 107 -15.28 7.66 -0.11
CA LYS A 107 -15.02 7.36 1.31
C LYS A 107 -13.52 7.52 1.57
N VAL A 108 -13.15 8.53 2.34
CA VAL A 108 -11.76 8.78 2.70
C VAL A 108 -11.49 8.18 4.07
N ARG A 109 -10.35 7.50 4.19
CA ARG A 109 -9.82 7.12 5.50
C ARG A 109 -9.01 8.30 6.04
N GLU A 110 -9.20 8.60 7.31
CA GLU A 110 -8.34 9.54 8.01
C GLU A 110 -6.94 8.93 8.12
N GLU A 111 -6.05 9.32 7.20
CA GLU A 111 -4.65 8.94 7.25
C GLU A 111 -4.00 9.85 8.29
N LEU A 112 -3.75 9.30 9.49
CA LEU A 112 -2.94 9.99 10.49
C LEU A 112 -1.55 10.15 9.89
N SER A 113 -1.25 11.36 9.42
CA SER A 113 0.09 11.75 9.00
C SER A 113 1.03 11.47 10.17
N LEU A 114 1.88 10.46 10.01
CA LEU A 114 3.08 10.37 10.82
C LEU A 114 3.90 11.60 10.46
N PHE A 115 3.75 12.65 11.27
CA PHE A 115 4.68 13.76 11.34
C PHE A 115 6.02 13.12 11.72
N PHE A 116 6.86 12.82 10.73
CA PHE A 116 8.27 12.55 10.95
C PHE A 116 8.94 13.94 10.99
N PRO A 117 9.26 14.51 12.17
CA PRO A 117 10.11 15.66 12.19
C PRO A 117 11.51 15.21 11.76
N THR A 118 11.90 15.62 10.56
CA THR A 118 13.29 15.59 10.12
C THR A 118 14.07 16.68 10.85
N HIS A 119 15.24 16.29 11.38
CA HIS A 119 16.37 17.10 11.85
C HIS A 119 16.36 17.66 13.29
N GLN A 120 17.27 17.08 14.09
CA GLN A 120 18.34 17.75 14.85
C GLN A 120 18.18 17.99 16.38
N PHE A 121 19.15 17.41 17.11
CA PHE A 121 19.68 17.70 18.47
C PHE A 121 18.92 17.29 19.75
N ALA A 122 19.64 16.56 20.62
CA ALA A 122 19.44 16.48 22.08
C ALA A 122 19.67 17.90 22.68
N VAL A 123 19.12 18.34 23.83
CA VAL A 123 19.11 17.84 25.22
C VAL A 123 18.07 18.67 26.01
N ALA A 124 17.67 18.16 27.18
CA ALA A 124 17.20 18.89 28.38
C ALA A 124 15.69 18.93 28.65
N ALA A 125 15.35 18.39 29.83
CA ALA A 125 14.05 18.43 30.49
C ALA A 125 13.65 19.87 30.85
N VAL A 126 12.34 20.15 30.84
CA VAL A 126 11.59 20.79 31.94
C VAL A 126 10.10 20.70 31.62
N GLU A 127 9.38 20.31 32.65
CA GLU A 127 7.95 20.09 32.77
C GLU A 127 7.18 21.41 32.61
N HIS A 128 6.44 21.59 31.50
CA HIS A 128 5.29 22.50 31.46
C HIS A 128 4.20 21.99 30.51
N ARG A 129 3.07 21.70 31.15
CA ARG A 129 1.77 21.27 30.67
C ARG A 129 1.22 22.18 29.55
N TRP A 130 0.97 21.60 28.37
CA TRP A 130 0.04 22.16 27.37
C TRP A 130 -1.29 21.38 27.44
N PRO A 131 -2.45 22.05 27.56
CA PRO A 131 -3.74 21.39 27.57
C PRO A 131 -4.25 21.25 26.14
N TYR A 132 -3.73 20.26 25.43
CA TYR A 132 -4.43 19.68 24.27
C TYR A 132 -4.20 18.17 24.32
N ASP A 133 -4.96 17.49 25.17
CA ASP A 133 -5.27 16.08 24.93
C ASP A 133 -6.17 16.05 23.67
N CYS A 134 -5.55 16.00 22.49
CA CYS A 134 -6.20 15.42 21.33
C CYS A 134 -5.79 13.94 21.33
N PRO A 135 -6.68 13.01 21.69
CA PRO A 135 -6.33 11.61 21.69
C PRO A 135 -6.40 11.12 20.24
N THR A 136 -5.38 11.40 19.42
CA THR A 136 -5.11 10.57 18.24
C THR A 136 -4.42 9.28 18.69
N LYS A 137 -5.03 8.60 19.66
CA LYS A 137 -4.78 7.18 19.88
C LYS A 137 -5.39 6.51 18.67
N VAL A 138 -4.55 6.14 17.70
CA VAL A 138 -4.95 5.16 16.71
C VAL A 138 -5.57 3.99 17.48
N ASN A 139 -6.86 3.75 17.29
CA ASN A 139 -7.46 2.56 17.86
C ASN A 139 -6.84 1.37 17.13
N GLU A 140 -6.16 0.48 17.85
CA GLU A 140 -5.55 -0.74 17.29
C GLU A 140 -6.58 -1.57 16.51
N LYS A 141 -7.87 -1.48 16.90
CA LYS A 141 -8.99 -2.05 16.15
C LYS A 141 -9.12 -1.47 14.74
N THR A 142 -8.90 -0.17 14.57
CA THR A 142 -8.97 0.47 13.25
C THR A 142 -7.81 0.05 12.37
N LYS A 143 -6.58 -0.05 12.92
CA LYS A 143 -5.42 -0.57 12.18
C LYS A 143 -5.62 -2.03 11.73
N THR A 144 -6.09 -2.87 12.63
CA THR A 144 -6.35 -4.29 12.32
C THR A 144 -7.46 -4.46 11.27
N MET A 145 -8.56 -3.70 11.37
CA MET A 145 -9.60 -3.66 10.32
C MET A 145 -9.05 -3.19 8.96
N ILE A 146 -8.11 -2.25 8.96
CA ILE A 146 -7.49 -1.75 7.73
C ILE A 146 -6.62 -2.84 7.08
N ASP A 147 -5.77 -3.49 7.86
CA ASP A 147 -4.90 -4.57 7.41
C ASP A 147 -5.72 -5.77 6.92
N GLU A 148 -6.80 -6.09 7.63
CA GLU A 148 -7.77 -7.10 7.23
C GLU A 148 -8.46 -6.73 5.90
N MET A 149 -8.92 -5.49 5.73
CA MET A 149 -9.49 -5.05 4.46
C MET A 149 -8.47 -5.14 3.32
N TYR A 150 -7.21 -4.74 3.53
CA TYR A 150 -6.17 -4.89 2.51
C TYR A 150 -5.89 -6.36 2.20
N ARG A 151 -5.94 -7.26 3.21
CA ARG A 151 -5.82 -8.70 3.03
C ARG A 151 -6.99 -9.28 2.25
N GLU A 152 -8.21 -8.92 2.58
CA GLU A 152 -9.42 -9.31 1.86
C GLU A 152 -9.38 -8.82 0.42
N ALA A 153 -9.03 -7.56 0.17
CA ALA A 153 -8.88 -7.04 -1.19
C ALA A 153 -7.84 -7.83 -2.00
N ARG A 154 -6.71 -8.22 -1.39
CA ARG A 154 -5.71 -9.10 -2.02
C ARG A 154 -6.28 -10.49 -2.33
N LEU A 155 -7.10 -11.06 -1.44
CA LEU A 155 -7.80 -12.34 -1.67
C LEU A 155 -8.83 -12.21 -2.79
N MET A 156 -9.63 -11.14 -2.79
CA MET A 156 -10.66 -10.88 -3.80
C MET A 156 -10.06 -10.73 -5.20
N ARG A 157 -8.84 -10.19 -5.35
CA ARG A 157 -8.12 -10.18 -6.65
C ARG A 157 -7.89 -11.59 -7.22
N GLN A 158 -7.87 -12.63 -6.40
CA GLN A 158 -7.71 -14.02 -6.85
C GLN A 158 -9.02 -14.64 -7.31
N TYR A 159 -10.16 -14.16 -6.82
CA TYR A 159 -11.47 -14.62 -7.22
C TYR A 159 -11.84 -13.97 -8.55
N GLN A 160 -11.73 -14.73 -9.64
CA GLN A 160 -12.38 -14.35 -10.89
C GLN A 160 -13.88 -14.59 -10.71
N HIS A 161 -14.70 -13.54 -10.83
CA HIS A 161 -16.12 -13.72 -11.11
C HIS A 161 -16.21 -14.43 -12.47
N LYS A 162 -16.64 -15.70 -12.45
CA LYS A 162 -17.01 -16.44 -13.66
C LYS A 162 -18.28 -15.85 -14.26
#